data_AF-A0A924XRB2-F1
#
_entry.id   AF-A0A924XRB2-F1
#
_cell.length_a   1.000
_cell.length_b   1.000
_cell.length_c   1.000
_cell.angle_alpha   90.00
_cell.angle_beta   90.00
_cell.angle_gamma   90.00
#
_symmetry.space_group_name_H-M   'P 1'
#
loop_
_entity.id
_entity.type
_entity.pdbx_description
1 polymer ?
#
loop_
_entity_poly.entity_id
_entity_poly.type
_entity_poly.pdbx_seq_one_letter_code
_entity_poly.pdbx_strand_id
1 'polypeptide(L)'
;VARRGLSPHAARALSGFVADHLLNALAQRTDLGPVVSDLRTALAARLQPAPVVEDDMVASVRQLHTSGGLDEDALLDAARAGDQRRMTVLLAVASAVPIDAVERAGTLRNAKALVSLVWKAGFTMHAAEIVQAVLGQLGPGAILLPAEDGFPLSVDEMRWQLEVLDQRGR
;
A
#
# COMPACT_ATOMS: atom_id res chain seq x y z
N VAL A 1 -10.33 -27.06 -13.99
CA VAL A 1 -9.94 -26.58 -12.63
C VAL A 1 -8.62 -25.85 -12.75
N ALA A 2 -8.62 -24.50 -12.68
CA ALA A 2 -7.40 -23.71 -12.86
C ALA A 2 -6.53 -23.76 -11.60
N ARG A 3 -5.27 -24.16 -11.74
CA ARG A 3 -4.28 -24.17 -10.65
C ARG A 3 -4.02 -22.71 -10.25
N ARG A 4 -4.48 -22.30 -9.06
CA ARG A 4 -4.11 -21.01 -8.46
C ARG A 4 -2.60 -21.01 -8.26
N GLY A 5 -1.88 -20.14 -8.97
CA GLY A 5 -0.44 -19.97 -8.80
C GLY A 5 -0.13 -19.48 -7.39
N LEU A 6 0.96 -19.97 -6.80
CA LEU A 6 1.46 -19.47 -5.52
C LEU A 6 1.83 -17.99 -5.66
N SER A 7 1.41 -17.14 -4.72
CA SER A 7 1.82 -15.74 -4.72
C SER A 7 3.34 -15.63 -4.54
N PRO A 8 3.99 -14.55 -5.02
CA PRO A 8 5.43 -14.36 -4.88
C PRO A 8 5.93 -14.42 -3.43
N HIS A 9 5.07 -14.06 -2.47
CA HIS A 9 5.35 -14.18 -1.04
C HIS A 9 5.27 -15.64 -0.56
N ALA A 10 4.22 -16.37 -0.96
CA ALA A 10 4.04 -17.77 -0.60
C ALA A 10 5.15 -18.66 -1.21
N ALA A 11 5.56 -18.40 -2.45
CA ALA A 11 6.68 -19.07 -3.09
C ALA A 11 7.99 -18.83 -2.31
N ARG A 12 8.25 -17.60 -1.86
CA ARG A 12 9.42 -17.26 -1.03
C ARG A 12 9.39 -17.91 0.35
N ALA A 13 8.25 -17.90 1.02
CA ALA A 13 8.08 -18.54 2.32
C ALA A 13 8.38 -20.05 2.21
N LEU A 14 7.82 -20.71 1.20
CA LEU A 14 8.09 -22.12 0.92
C LEU A 14 9.56 -22.38 0.59
N SER A 15 10.19 -21.55 -0.24
CA SER A 15 11.63 -21.65 -0.52
C SER A 15 12.49 -21.49 0.73
N GLY A 16 12.11 -20.59 1.64
CA GLY A 16 12.77 -20.41 2.93
C GLY A 16 12.68 -21.66 3.81
N PHE A 17 11.47 -22.21 3.99
CA PHE A 17 11.28 -23.44 4.77
C PHE A 17 12.03 -24.65 4.19
N VAL A 18 12.02 -24.81 2.87
CA VAL A 18 12.74 -25.91 2.19
C VAL A 18 14.25 -25.74 2.35
N ALA A 19 14.78 -24.53 2.18
CA ALA A 19 16.19 -24.27 2.33
C ALA A 19 16.68 -24.49 3.78
N ASP A 20 15.89 -24.08 4.77
CA ASP A 20 16.23 -24.28 6.18
C ASP A 20 16.21 -25.77 6.57
N HIS A 21 15.27 -26.54 6.02
CA HIS A 21 15.22 -27.98 6.19
C HIS A 21 16.44 -28.69 5.59
N LEU A 22 16.86 -28.31 4.38
CA LEU A 22 18.05 -28.85 3.73
C LEU A 22 19.34 -28.47 4.48
N LEU A 23 19.44 -27.24 4.98
CA LEU A 23 20.57 -26.79 5.78
C LEU A 23 20.65 -27.49 7.13
N ASN A 24 19.52 -27.77 7.78
CA ASN A 24 19.49 -28.60 8.99
C ASN A 24 19.94 -30.03 8.71
N ALA A 25 19.51 -30.63 7.60
CA ALA A 25 19.98 -31.96 7.20
C ALA A 25 21.50 -31.98 6.94
N LEU A 26 22.04 -30.93 6.30
CA LEU A 26 23.48 -30.78 6.07
C LEU A 26 24.26 -30.48 7.35
N ALA A 27 23.68 -29.77 8.32
CA ALA A 27 24.32 -29.45 9.60
C ALA A 27 24.47 -30.67 10.54
N GLN A 28 23.67 -31.72 10.34
CA GLN A 28 23.81 -32.98 11.08
C GLN A 28 25.06 -33.78 10.66
N ARG A 29 25.75 -33.36 9.58
CA ARG A 29 27.02 -33.93 9.15
C ARG A 29 28.18 -33.19 9.79
N THR A 30 29.01 -33.91 10.54
CA THR A 30 30.18 -33.38 11.26
C THR A 30 31.36 -33.04 10.34
N ASP A 31 31.36 -33.49 9.09
CA ASP A 31 32.44 -33.25 8.12
C ASP A 31 32.29 -31.94 7.33
N LEU A 32 31.17 -31.22 7.48
CA LEU A 32 30.83 -30.04 6.66
C LEU A 32 30.70 -28.74 7.47
N GLY A 33 31.07 -28.74 8.75
CA GLY A 33 30.85 -27.63 9.69
C GLY A 33 31.08 -26.21 9.13
N PRO A 34 32.30 -25.85 8.66
CA PRO A 34 32.58 -24.50 8.17
C PRO A 34 31.78 -24.15 6.90
N VAL A 35 31.65 -25.11 5.96
CA VAL A 35 30.94 -24.91 4.69
C VAL A 35 29.44 -24.66 4.90
N VAL A 36 28.81 -25.34 5.88
CA VAL A 36 27.39 -25.15 6.21
C VAL A 36 27.13 -23.77 6.82
N SER A 37 28.06 -23.25 7.62
CA SER A 37 27.95 -21.91 8.21
C SER A 37 28.03 -20.82 7.14
N ASP A 38 28.94 -20.96 6.18
CA ASP A 38 29.10 -20.03 5.07
C ASP A 38 27.86 -20.06 4.15
N LEU A 39 27.33 -21.25 3.86
CA LEU A 39 26.08 -21.42 3.10
C LEU A 39 24.88 -20.79 3.80
N ARG A 40 24.75 -20.95 5.12
CA ARG A 40 23.69 -20.28 5.92
C ARG A 40 23.79 -18.77 5.80
N THR A 41 25.00 -18.22 5.89
CA THR A 41 25.24 -16.78 5.81
C THR A 41 24.92 -16.23 4.42
N ALA A 42 25.42 -16.89 3.37
CA ALA A 42 25.14 -16.51 1.98
C ALA A 42 23.65 -16.63 1.63
N LEU A 43 22.96 -17.65 2.16
CA LEU A 43 21.52 -17.79 1.99
C LEU A 43 20.75 -16.69 2.73
N ALA A 44 21.10 -16.39 3.98
CA ALA A 44 20.47 -15.31 4.74
C ALA A 44 20.61 -13.96 4.02
N ALA A 45 21.79 -13.66 3.48
CA ALA A 45 22.02 -12.46 2.68
C ALA A 45 21.20 -12.42 1.38
N ARG A 46 20.92 -13.58 0.76
CA ARG A 46 20.16 -13.69 -0.49
C ARG A 46 18.64 -13.76 -0.30
N LEU A 47 18.20 -14.17 0.88
CA LEU A 47 16.80 -14.14 1.32
C LEU A 47 16.39 -12.79 1.93
N GLN A 48 17.36 -11.96 2.35
CA GLN A 48 17.09 -10.58 2.70
C GLN A 48 16.51 -9.85 1.49
N PRO A 49 15.35 -9.18 1.62
CA PRO A 49 14.87 -8.32 0.57
C PRO A 49 15.94 -7.25 0.29
N ALA A 50 16.18 -6.96 -0.99
CA ALA A 50 16.99 -5.81 -1.36
C ALA A 50 16.43 -4.58 -0.62
N PRO A 51 17.29 -3.69 -0.09
CA PRO A 51 16.82 -2.46 0.54
C PRO A 51 15.96 -1.74 -0.50
N VAL A 52 14.67 -1.64 -0.22
CA VAL A 52 13.78 -0.78 -0.99
C VAL A 52 14.29 0.63 -0.70
N VAL A 53 14.90 1.27 -1.69
CA VAL A 53 15.24 2.70 -1.58
C VAL A 53 13.89 3.40 -1.49
N GLU A 54 13.50 3.73 -0.26
CA GLU A 54 12.26 4.48 -0.02
C GLU A 54 12.43 5.85 -0.64
N ASP A 55 11.46 6.26 -1.44
CA ASP A 55 11.47 7.56 -2.11
C ASP A 55 11.51 8.68 -1.06
N ASP A 56 12.38 9.68 -1.26
CA ASP A 56 12.55 10.80 -0.32
C ASP A 56 11.23 11.49 0.04
N MET A 57 10.27 11.54 -0.89
CA MET A 57 8.95 12.11 -0.63
C MET A 57 8.12 11.23 0.31
N VAL A 58 8.19 9.90 0.15
CA VAL A 58 7.49 8.97 1.03
C VAL A 58 8.04 9.06 2.45
N ALA A 59 9.37 9.11 2.58
CA ALA A 59 10.03 9.31 3.88
C ALA A 59 9.61 10.64 4.53
N SER A 60 9.63 11.74 3.78
CA SER A 60 9.23 13.08 4.24
C SER A 60 7.78 13.13 4.71
N VAL A 61 6.84 12.55 3.95
CA VAL A 61 5.42 12.51 4.31
C VAL A 61 5.16 11.61 5.53
N ARG A 62 5.86 10.48 5.66
CA ARG A 62 5.77 9.63 6.88
C ARG A 62 6.26 10.38 8.11
N GLN A 63 7.34 11.15 7.98
CA GLN A 63 7.85 11.97 9.07
C GLN A 63 6.82 13.05 9.47
N LEU A 64 6.22 13.72 8.49
CA LEU A 64 5.15 14.70 8.72
C LEU A 64 3.93 14.09 9.43
N HIS A 65 3.53 12.87 9.04
CA HIS A 65 2.45 12.14 9.69
C HIS A 65 2.78 11.79 11.15
N THR A 66 4.02 11.37 11.41
CA THR A 66 4.47 10.99 12.76
C THR A 66 4.55 12.20 13.69
N SER A 67 4.82 13.39 13.16
CA SER A 67 4.78 14.65 13.91
C SER A 67 3.37 15.25 14.02
N GLY A 68 2.33 14.57 13.52
CA GLY A 68 0.92 15.01 13.58
C GLY A 68 0.57 16.15 12.64
N GLY A 69 1.43 16.49 11.67
CA GLY A 69 1.22 17.58 10.72
C GLY A 69 0.65 17.14 9.38
N LEU A 70 0.21 15.89 9.25
CA LEU A 70 -0.48 15.42 8.06
C LEU A 70 -1.99 15.62 8.28
N ASP A 71 -2.49 16.71 7.71
CA ASP A 71 -3.88 17.14 7.79
C ASP A 71 -4.51 17.32 6.41
N GLU A 72 -5.78 17.73 6.40
CA GLU A 72 -6.53 17.99 5.17
C GLU A 72 -5.92 19.16 4.38
N ASP A 73 -5.39 20.19 5.05
CA ASP A 73 -4.78 21.34 4.40
C ASP A 73 -3.55 20.95 3.56
N ALA A 74 -2.69 20.06 4.08
CA ALA A 74 -1.56 19.53 3.32
C ALA A 74 -1.98 18.79 2.03
N LEU A 75 -3.12 18.09 2.07
CA LEU A 75 -3.70 17.42 0.90
C LEU A 75 -4.25 18.43 -0.11
N LEU A 76 -4.98 19.45 0.37
CA LEU A 76 -5.55 20.51 -0.46
C LEU A 76 -4.46 21.38 -1.11
N ASP A 77 -3.38 21.65 -0.40
CA ASP A 77 -2.23 22.37 -0.96
C ASP A 77 -1.54 21.59 -2.09
N ALA A 78 -1.37 20.28 -1.92
CA ALA A 78 -0.87 19.42 -2.98
C ALA A 78 -1.81 19.42 -4.20
N ALA A 79 -3.13 19.44 -3.97
CA ALA A 79 -4.13 19.54 -5.04
C ALA A 79 -4.05 20.88 -5.78
N ARG A 80 -3.94 22.00 -5.07
CA ARG A 80 -3.77 23.35 -5.66
C ARG A 80 -2.49 23.46 -6.49
N ALA A 81 -1.42 22.81 -6.04
CA ALA A 81 -0.16 22.73 -6.77
C ALA A 81 -0.21 21.79 -8.00
N GLY A 82 -1.29 21.01 -8.16
CA GLY A 82 -1.39 19.99 -9.22
C GLY A 82 -0.47 18.79 -9.00
N ASP A 83 0.08 18.61 -7.80
CA ASP A 83 1.02 17.54 -7.48
C ASP A 83 0.28 16.26 -7.10
N GLN A 84 -0.21 15.56 -8.14
CA GLN A 84 -0.93 14.29 -7.98
C GLN A 84 -0.08 13.23 -7.27
N ARG A 85 1.23 13.28 -7.43
CA ARG A 85 2.16 12.33 -6.82
C ARG A 85 2.20 12.53 -5.31
N ARG A 86 2.36 13.78 -4.86
CA ARG A 86 2.31 14.13 -3.44
C ARG A 86 0.96 13.84 -2.82
N MET A 87 -0.15 14.14 -3.52
CA MET A 87 -1.50 13.78 -3.06
C MET A 87 -1.65 12.27 -2.85
N THR A 88 -1.14 11.46 -3.77
CA THR A 88 -1.19 9.99 -3.70
C THR A 88 -0.43 9.50 -2.45
N VAL A 89 0.78 10.03 -2.21
CA VAL A 89 1.60 9.66 -1.05
C VAL A 89 0.94 10.12 0.26
N LEU A 90 0.43 11.35 0.33
CA LEU A 90 -0.30 11.86 1.49
C LEU A 90 -1.50 10.96 1.84
N LEU A 91 -2.32 10.63 0.84
CA LEU A 91 -3.50 9.81 1.04
C LEU A 91 -3.14 8.37 1.42
N ALA A 92 -2.09 7.80 0.82
CA ALA A 92 -1.59 6.46 1.16
C ALA A 92 -1.10 6.37 2.60
N VAL A 93 -0.32 7.37 3.04
CA VAL A 93 0.19 7.42 4.42
C VAL A 93 -0.94 7.65 5.42
N ALA A 94 -1.81 8.63 5.17
CA ALA A 94 -2.92 8.98 6.06
C ALA A 94 -3.94 7.85 6.23
N SER A 95 -4.28 7.17 5.14
CA SER A 95 -5.21 6.04 5.17
C SER A 95 -4.54 4.71 5.56
N ALA A 96 -3.21 4.69 5.73
CA ALA A 96 -2.43 3.46 5.89
C ALA A 96 -2.79 2.40 4.83
N VAL A 97 -2.83 2.82 3.56
CA VAL A 97 -3.07 1.96 2.39
C VAL A 97 -1.84 2.03 1.48
N PRO A 98 -1.42 0.91 0.86
CA PRO A 98 -0.28 0.91 -0.05
C PRO A 98 -0.44 1.93 -1.20
N ILE A 99 0.65 2.64 -1.55
CA ILE A 99 0.67 3.69 -2.59
C ILE A 99 0.13 3.15 -3.92
N ASP A 100 0.53 1.95 -4.32
CA ASP A 100 0.08 1.27 -5.53
C ASP A 100 -1.44 1.04 -5.55
N ALA A 101 -2.07 0.81 -4.39
CA ALA A 101 -3.52 0.68 -4.31
C ALA A 101 -4.23 2.01 -4.51
N VAL A 102 -3.67 3.12 -4.01
CA VAL A 102 -4.19 4.47 -4.24
C VAL A 102 -4.04 4.86 -5.72
N GLU A 103 -2.87 4.62 -6.32
CA GLU A 103 -2.63 4.86 -7.75
C GLU A 103 -3.59 4.06 -8.64
N ARG A 104 -3.85 2.79 -8.28
CA ARG A 104 -4.85 1.97 -8.98
C ARG A 104 -6.25 2.54 -8.86
N ALA A 105 -6.67 3.00 -7.67
CA ALA A 105 -7.99 3.60 -7.48
C ALA A 105 -8.17 4.83 -8.39
N GLY A 106 -7.14 5.67 -8.50
CA GLY A 106 -7.12 6.82 -9.41
C GLY A 106 -7.16 6.41 -10.89
N THR A 107 -6.28 5.49 -11.29
CA THR A 107 -6.18 5.00 -12.68
C THR A 107 -7.48 4.34 -13.16
N LEU A 108 -8.14 3.57 -12.29
CA LEU A 108 -9.43 2.95 -12.57
C LEU A 108 -10.61 3.92 -12.42
N ARG A 109 -10.34 5.18 -12.05
CA ARG A 109 -11.33 6.25 -11.85
C ARG A 109 -12.45 5.80 -10.91
N ASN A 110 -12.09 5.04 -9.89
CA ASN A 110 -13.03 4.43 -8.97
C ASN A 110 -13.40 5.42 -7.86
N ALA A 111 -14.46 6.20 -8.11
CA ALA A 111 -14.99 7.19 -7.18
C ALA A 111 -15.21 6.62 -5.77
N LYS A 112 -15.83 5.43 -5.66
CA LYS A 112 -16.13 4.80 -4.36
C LYS A 112 -14.86 4.46 -3.58
N ALA A 113 -13.84 3.94 -4.27
CA ALA A 113 -12.54 3.64 -3.66
C ALA A 113 -11.84 4.93 -3.17
N LEU A 114 -11.80 5.98 -3.99
CA LEU A 114 -11.19 7.26 -3.63
C LEU A 114 -11.88 7.90 -2.43
N VAL A 115 -13.21 7.93 -2.42
CA VAL A 115 -14.00 8.42 -1.27
C VAL A 115 -13.71 7.61 0.00
N SER A 116 -13.62 6.29 -0.12
CA SER A 116 -13.33 5.41 1.03
C SER A 116 -11.92 5.61 1.59
N LEU A 117 -10.94 5.94 0.75
CA LEU A 117 -9.58 6.28 1.17
C LEU A 117 -9.55 7.58 1.98
N VAL A 118 -10.28 8.60 1.52
CA VAL A 118 -10.37 9.91 2.19
C VAL A 118 -11.09 9.77 3.54
N TRP A 119 -12.17 8.98 3.58
CA TRP A 119 -12.84 8.63 4.84
C TRP A 119 -11.89 7.93 5.82
N LYS A 120 -11.14 6.93 5.35
CA LYS A 120 -10.18 6.19 6.20
C LYS A 120 -9.05 7.09 6.72
N ALA A 121 -8.65 8.09 5.93
CA ALA A 121 -7.69 9.11 6.32
C ALA A 121 -8.24 10.12 7.36
N GLY A 122 -9.55 10.07 7.66
CA GLY A 122 -10.18 10.99 8.61
C GLY A 122 -10.48 12.38 8.05
N PHE A 123 -10.42 12.54 6.72
CA PHE A 123 -10.69 13.81 6.05
C PHE A 123 -12.18 13.96 5.71
N THR A 124 -12.56 15.17 5.33
CA THR A 124 -13.95 15.53 5.01
C THR A 124 -14.33 15.15 3.58
N MET A 125 -15.63 15.21 3.28
CA MET A 125 -16.13 15.04 1.92
C MET A 125 -15.66 16.15 0.96
N HIS A 126 -15.33 17.34 1.46
CA HIS A 126 -14.77 18.41 0.64
C HIS A 126 -13.44 17.98 0.01
N ALA A 127 -12.55 17.38 0.81
CA ALA A 127 -11.33 16.77 0.30
C ALA A 127 -11.62 15.61 -0.66
N ALA A 128 -12.66 14.82 -0.42
CA ALA A 128 -13.03 13.70 -1.27
C ALA A 128 -13.43 14.13 -2.68
N GLU A 129 -14.18 15.22 -2.83
CA GLU A 129 -14.53 15.79 -4.14
C GLU A 129 -13.28 16.19 -4.94
N ILE A 130 -12.33 16.84 -4.28
CA ILE A 130 -11.08 17.29 -4.89
C ILE A 130 -10.20 16.09 -5.28
N VAL A 131 -10.08 15.10 -4.40
CA VAL A 131 -9.34 13.86 -4.69
C VAL A 131 -9.94 13.13 -5.89
N GLN A 132 -11.27 13.05 -5.98
CA GLN A 132 -11.97 12.44 -7.12
C GLN A 132 -11.70 13.20 -8.43
N ALA A 133 -11.75 14.52 -8.39
CA ALA A 133 -11.48 15.37 -9.55
C ALA A 133 -10.02 15.30 -10.00
N VAL A 134 -9.06 15.27 -9.07
CA VAL A 134 -7.63 15.37 -9.39
C VAL A 134 -7.02 13.99 -9.63
N LEU A 135 -7.15 13.04 -8.69
CA LEU A 135 -6.56 11.70 -8.82
C LEU A 135 -7.39 10.78 -9.72
N GLY A 136 -8.72 10.87 -9.65
CA GLY A 136 -9.63 10.09 -10.50
C GLY A 136 -9.90 10.74 -11.86
N GLN A 137 -9.47 11.99 -12.06
CA GLN A 137 -9.79 12.81 -13.24
C GLN A 137 -11.30 12.79 -13.54
N LEU A 138 -12.15 12.71 -12.53
CA LEU A 138 -13.60 12.56 -12.70
C LEU A 138 -14.24 13.91 -13.06
N GLY A 139 -15.12 13.88 -14.06
CA GLY A 139 -15.95 15.05 -14.39
C GLY A 139 -17.08 15.24 -13.37
N PRO A 140 -17.75 16.40 -13.35
CA PRO A 140 -18.76 16.75 -12.34
C PRO A 140 -19.88 15.71 -12.18
N GLY A 141 -20.33 15.07 -13.26
CA GLY A 141 -21.38 14.05 -13.22
C GLY A 141 -20.96 12.68 -12.69
N ALA A 142 -19.64 12.44 -12.52
CA ALA A 142 -19.10 11.17 -12.03
C ALA A 142 -18.52 11.28 -10.61
N ILE A 143 -18.39 12.50 -10.08
CA ILE A 143 -17.97 12.74 -8.71
C ILE A 143 -19.11 12.37 -7.77
N LEU A 144 -18.80 11.61 -6.73
CA LEU A 144 -19.72 11.36 -5.62
C LEU A 144 -19.74 12.59 -4.72
N LEU A 145 -20.94 13.16 -4.60
CA LEU A 145 -21.23 14.32 -3.77
C LEU A 145 -21.55 13.90 -2.33
N PRO A 146 -21.42 14.82 -1.35
CA PRO A 146 -21.85 14.56 0.02
C PRO A 146 -23.33 14.21 0.11
N ALA A 147 -23.66 13.32 1.04
CA ALA A 147 -25.02 13.08 1.53
C ALA A 147 -25.35 14.04 2.68
N GLU A 148 -26.58 14.02 3.19
CA GLU A 148 -27.03 14.91 4.28
C GLU A 148 -26.11 14.85 5.52
N ASP A 149 -25.61 13.66 5.86
CA ASP A 149 -24.76 13.42 7.03
C ASP A 149 -23.26 13.17 6.69
N GLY A 150 -22.81 13.65 5.53
CA GLY A 150 -21.40 13.58 5.13
C GLY A 150 -21.15 12.60 3.99
N PHE A 151 -20.47 11.47 4.26
CA PHE A 151 -20.06 10.54 3.21
C PHE A 151 -21.27 9.84 2.56
N PRO A 152 -21.32 9.70 1.21
CA PRO A 152 -22.45 9.13 0.49
C PRO A 152 -22.50 7.60 0.50
N LEU A 153 -21.47 6.95 1.06
CA LEU A 153 -21.37 5.51 1.20
C LEU A 153 -21.56 5.13 2.66
N SER A 154 -22.22 4.00 2.90
CA SER A 154 -22.24 3.43 4.25
C SER A 154 -20.85 3.02 4.71
N VAL A 155 -20.64 2.98 6.02
CA VAL A 155 -19.36 2.57 6.62
C VAL A 155 -18.93 1.17 6.15
N ASP A 156 -19.89 0.24 6.03
CA ASP A 156 -19.62 -1.12 5.58
C ASP A 156 -19.24 -1.17 4.09
N GLU A 157 -19.88 -0.36 3.25
CA GLU A 157 -19.46 -0.20 1.85
C GLU A 157 -18.05 0.37 1.75
N MET A 158 -17.71 1.40 2.54
CA MET A 158 -16.38 2.00 2.51
C MET A 158 -15.29 1.01 2.93
N ARG A 159 -15.53 0.25 4.02
CA ARG A 159 -14.63 -0.83 4.45
C ARG A 159 -14.46 -1.88 3.37
N TRP A 160 -15.57 -2.30 2.75
CA TRP A 160 -15.53 -3.26 1.66
C TRP A 160 -14.69 -2.77 0.48
N GLN A 161 -14.79 -1.49 0.07
CA GLN A 161 -13.94 -0.94 -0.99
C GLN A 161 -12.45 -1.04 -0.62
N LEU A 162 -12.10 -0.73 0.62
CA LEU A 162 -10.72 -0.77 1.12
C LEU A 162 -10.16 -2.20 1.15
N GLU A 163 -10.97 -3.17 1.57
CA GLU A 163 -10.60 -4.59 1.55
C GLU A 163 -10.36 -5.09 0.12
N VAL A 164 -11.23 -4.69 -0.83
CA VAL A 164 -11.06 -5.05 -2.24
C VAL A 164 -9.78 -4.45 -2.83
N LEU A 165 -9.41 -3.23 -2.44
CA LEU A 165 -8.15 -2.60 -2.86
C LEU A 165 -6.92 -3.36 -2.33
N ASP A 166 -6.97 -3.81 -1.07
CA ASP A 166 -5.88 -4.57 -0.43
C ASP A 166 -5.72 -5.96 -1.05
N GLN A 167 -6.83 -6.67 -1.30
CA GLN A 167 -6.80 -8.01 -1.89
C GLN A 167 -6.27 -8.03 -3.32
N ARG A 168 -6.50 -6.97 -4.10
CA ARG A 168 -6.02 -6.85 -5.49
C ARG A 168 -4.58 -6.36 -5.61
N GLY A 169 -3.95 -5.95 -4.50
CA GLY A 169 -2.52 -5.63 -4.43
C GLY A 169 -1.62 -6.83 -4.11
N ARG A 170 -2.19 -8.03 -3.91
CA ARG A 170 -1.49 -9.27 -3.55
C ARG A 170 -1.32 -10.26 -4.70
#